data_AF-X8DZP4-F1
#
_entry.id   AF-X8DZP4-F1
#
_cell.length_a   1.000
_cell.length_b   1.000
_cell.length_c   1.000
_cell.angle_alpha   90.00
_cell.angle_beta   90.00
_cell.angle_gamma   90.00
#
_symmetry.space_group_name_H-M   'P 1'
#
loop_
_entity.id
_entity.type
_entity.pdbx_description
1 polymer ?
#
loop_
_entity_poly.entity_id
_entity_poly.type
_entity_poly.pdbx_seq_one_letter_code
_entity_poly.pdbx_strand_id
1 'polypeptide(L)'
;MTALHRVSPESVGLGELGRPEGLLERQLTGWTRRAHVVWPDGLPDAVTYLTSRLAEEIPEPAAISLLHMDLKLDNMLIDQETLSPNAIIDWDMATRGCPLFDLAILVSYWMEPDDPAGVRAVNQMPTTAQGFGKRADVIDSYFAAAGMPPRPLHWHVACARLRLAVAWMQLYRKWQSGDLIGPGYADFEDIAMSVLDWATTQFTEGEI
;
A
#
# COMPACT_ATOMS: atom_id res chain seq x y z
N MET A 1 0.99 -7.16 -12.52
CA MET A 1 0.84 -7.71 -11.15
C MET A 1 0.52 -9.21 -11.14
N THR A 2 -0.60 -9.68 -11.68
CA THR A 2 -0.96 -11.13 -11.63
C THR A 2 0.10 -12.06 -12.23
N ALA A 3 0.78 -11.64 -13.30
CA ALA A 3 1.90 -12.39 -13.89
C ALA A 3 3.05 -12.61 -12.88
N LEU A 4 3.39 -11.59 -12.08
CA LEU A 4 4.38 -11.71 -11.00
C LEU A 4 3.89 -12.69 -9.93
N HIS A 5 2.65 -12.53 -9.46
CA HIS A 5 2.11 -13.36 -8.38
C HIS A 5 1.97 -14.84 -8.75
N ARG A 6 2.00 -15.18 -10.05
CA ARG A 6 2.00 -16.56 -10.58
C ARG A 6 3.38 -17.20 -10.65
N VAL A 7 4.46 -16.44 -10.50
CA VAL A 7 5.82 -17.00 -10.49
C VAL A 7 5.98 -17.85 -9.23
N SER A 8 6.35 -19.12 -9.39
CA SER A 8 6.79 -19.95 -8.26
C SER A 8 8.15 -19.46 -7.79
N PRO A 9 8.29 -18.97 -6.54
CA PRO A 9 9.57 -18.52 -6.01
C PRO A 9 10.67 -19.58 -6.16
N GLU A 10 10.33 -20.86 -5.95
CA GLU A 10 11.25 -21.99 -6.02
C GLU A 10 11.82 -22.17 -7.43
N SER A 11 10.98 -22.03 -8.45
CA SER A 11 11.38 -22.19 -9.86
C SER A 11 12.39 -21.14 -10.36
N VAL A 12 12.50 -20.01 -9.65
CA VAL A 12 13.41 -18.90 -9.99
C VAL A 12 14.50 -18.68 -8.95
N GLY A 13 14.70 -19.63 -8.03
CA GLY A 13 15.75 -19.55 -7.00
C GLY A 13 15.46 -18.57 -5.85
N LEU A 14 14.21 -18.12 -5.72
CA LEU A 14 13.75 -17.20 -4.67
C LEU A 14 12.93 -17.91 -3.58
N GLY A 15 13.02 -19.23 -3.49
CA GLY A 15 12.34 -20.06 -2.48
C GLY A 15 12.76 -19.77 -1.03
N GLU A 16 13.83 -19.00 -0.80
CA GLU A 16 14.28 -18.57 0.53
C GLU A 16 14.16 -17.05 0.74
N LEU A 17 13.55 -16.32 -0.20
CA LEU A 17 13.43 -14.86 -0.13
C LEU A 17 12.46 -14.45 0.98
N GLY A 18 12.96 -13.84 2.05
CA GLY A 18 12.13 -13.39 3.16
C GLY A 18 11.38 -14.53 3.87
N ARG A 19 10.37 -14.16 4.66
CA ARG A 19 9.53 -15.11 5.42
C ARG A 19 8.06 -14.84 5.08
N PRO A 20 7.34 -15.76 4.43
CA PRO A 20 5.96 -15.53 4.04
C PRO A 20 4.94 -15.70 5.18
N GLU A 21 5.16 -16.63 6.09
CA GLU A 21 4.27 -16.89 7.22
C GLU A 21 4.16 -15.65 8.10
N GLY A 22 2.96 -15.25 8.52
CA GLY A 22 2.77 -14.06 9.38
C GLY A 22 3.19 -12.72 8.75
N LEU A 23 3.28 -12.61 7.41
CA LEU A 23 3.68 -11.37 6.76
C LEU A 23 2.75 -10.21 7.14
N LEU A 24 1.43 -10.41 7.08
CA LEU A 24 0.45 -9.36 7.34
C LEU A 24 0.55 -8.84 8.79
N GLU A 25 0.65 -9.74 9.76
CA GLU A 25 0.89 -9.39 11.16
C GLU A 25 2.19 -8.60 11.35
N ARG A 26 3.28 -9.02 10.70
CA ARG A 26 4.56 -8.29 10.74
C ARG A 26 4.47 -6.92 10.09
N GLN A 27 3.71 -6.77 9.01
CA GLN A 27 3.49 -5.46 8.39
C GLN A 27 2.77 -4.55 9.39
N LEU A 28 1.65 -5.00 9.95
CA LEU A 28 0.91 -4.23 10.95
C LEU A 28 1.78 -3.86 12.15
N THR A 29 2.45 -4.84 12.76
CA THR A 29 3.30 -4.63 13.94
C THR A 29 4.46 -3.69 13.64
N GLY A 30 5.11 -3.88 12.49
CA GLY A 30 6.25 -3.06 12.06
C GLY A 30 5.87 -1.60 11.79
N TRP A 31 4.73 -1.36 11.14
CA TRP A 31 4.23 -0.01 10.87
C TRP A 31 3.66 0.65 12.12
N THR A 32 3.02 -0.09 13.02
CA THR A 32 2.59 0.42 14.34
C THR A 32 3.79 0.86 15.18
N ARG A 33 4.87 0.08 15.20
CA ARG A 33 6.12 0.48 15.87
C ARG A 33 6.72 1.75 15.26
N ARG A 34 6.71 1.88 13.91
CA ARG A 34 7.18 3.09 13.24
C ARG A 34 6.28 4.29 13.51
N ALA A 35 4.97 4.10 13.68
CA ALA A 35 4.03 5.14 14.07
C ALA A 35 4.43 5.75 15.42
N HIS A 36 4.75 4.92 16.43
CA HIS A 36 5.23 5.41 17.72
C HIS A 36 6.53 6.21 17.65
N VAL A 37 7.38 5.96 16.64
CA VAL A 37 8.62 6.73 16.44
C VAL A 37 8.32 8.12 15.87
N VAL A 38 7.33 8.25 14.98
CA VAL A 38 6.99 9.54 14.36
C VAL A 38 6.00 10.37 15.18
N TRP A 39 5.33 9.77 16.16
CA TRP A 39 4.52 10.44 17.18
C TRP A 39 4.98 10.05 18.59
N PRO A 40 6.12 10.59 19.07
CA PRO A 40 6.72 10.19 20.35
C PRO A 40 5.88 10.56 21.57
N ASP A 41 5.05 11.60 21.47
CA ASP A 41 4.20 12.10 22.56
C ASP A 41 2.86 11.36 22.69
N GLY A 42 2.60 10.40 21.80
CA GLY A 42 1.34 9.64 21.75
C GLY A 42 0.80 9.52 20.34
N LEU A 43 0.23 8.36 20.01
CA LEU A 43 -0.39 8.15 18.70
C LEU A 43 -1.67 9.00 18.59
N PRO A 44 -1.94 9.58 17.41
CA PRO A 44 -3.25 10.17 17.12
C PRO A 44 -4.37 9.13 17.31
N ASP A 45 -5.56 9.59 17.68
CA ASP A 45 -6.71 8.72 17.96
C ASP A 45 -7.06 7.81 16.78
N ALA A 46 -7.03 8.34 15.55
CA ALA A 46 -7.26 7.55 14.33
C ALA A 46 -6.23 6.42 14.17
N VAL A 47 -4.94 6.68 14.44
CA VAL A 47 -3.89 5.67 14.34
C VAL A 47 -4.06 4.61 15.43
N THR A 48 -4.34 5.04 16.66
CA THR A 48 -4.58 4.14 17.81
C THR A 48 -5.76 3.22 17.51
N TYR A 49 -6.88 3.77 17.07
CA TYR A 49 -8.06 3.01 16.69
C TYR A 49 -7.77 2.04 15.55
N LEU A 50 -7.21 2.54 14.44
CA LEU A 50 -6.97 1.74 13.24
C LEU A 50 -6.02 0.56 13.54
N THR A 51 -4.92 0.81 14.23
CA THR A 51 -3.94 -0.24 14.56
C THR A 51 -4.52 -1.28 15.51
N SER A 52 -5.32 -0.87 16.50
CA SER A 52 -6.02 -1.80 17.40
C SER A 52 -7.01 -2.68 16.64
N ARG A 53 -7.85 -2.08 15.79
CA ARG A 53 -8.87 -2.83 15.04
C ARG A 53 -8.26 -3.77 13.99
N LEU A 54 -7.20 -3.34 13.31
CA LEU A 54 -6.47 -4.22 12.39
C LEU A 54 -5.84 -5.42 13.11
N ALA A 55 -5.42 -5.27 14.37
CA ALA A 55 -4.82 -6.36 15.14
C ALA A 55 -5.83 -7.44 15.54
N GLU A 56 -7.11 -7.09 15.64
CA GLU A 56 -8.21 -8.02 15.97
C GLU A 56 -8.65 -8.89 14.78
N GLU A 57 -8.41 -8.42 13.55
CA GLU A 57 -9.03 -8.95 12.33
C GLU A 57 -8.01 -9.31 11.24
N ILE A 58 -6.79 -9.72 11.62
CA ILE A 58 -5.73 -10.09 10.67
C ILE A 58 -6.21 -11.27 9.79
N PRO A 59 -6.29 -11.10 8.47
CA PRO A 59 -6.81 -12.14 7.60
C PRO A 59 -5.76 -13.23 7.34
N GLU A 60 -6.23 -14.46 7.18
CA GLU A 60 -5.40 -15.56 6.69
C GLU A 60 -4.96 -15.29 5.24
N PRO A 61 -3.69 -15.60 4.88
CA PRO A 61 -3.20 -15.38 3.53
C PRO A 61 -3.93 -16.26 2.54
N ALA A 62 -4.39 -15.68 1.42
CA ALA A 62 -5.08 -16.44 0.37
C ALA A 62 -4.16 -17.40 -0.39
N ALA A 63 -2.87 -17.04 -0.50
CA ALA A 63 -1.79 -17.80 -1.12
C ALA A 63 -0.44 -17.17 -0.72
N ILE A 64 0.66 -17.85 -1.04
CA ILE A 64 2.01 -17.29 -0.95
C ILE A 64 2.55 -17.05 -2.37
N SER A 65 2.97 -15.83 -2.65
CA SER A 65 3.52 -15.39 -3.94
C SER A 65 4.77 -14.53 -3.74
N LEU A 66 5.55 -14.31 -4.81
CA LEU A 66 6.51 -13.20 -4.85
C LEU A 66 5.76 -11.88 -4.81
N LEU A 67 6.22 -10.96 -3.96
CA LEU A 67 5.69 -9.61 -3.78
C LEU A 67 6.76 -8.58 -4.09
N HIS A 68 6.38 -7.53 -4.78
CA HIS A 68 7.22 -6.36 -4.99
C HIS A 68 7.26 -5.43 -3.78
N MET A 69 6.13 -5.32 -3.06
CA MET A 69 5.92 -4.42 -1.91
C MET A 69 5.97 -2.92 -2.21
N ASP A 70 6.07 -2.54 -3.49
CA ASP A 70 5.98 -1.14 -3.96
C ASP A 70 5.58 -1.03 -5.43
N LEU A 71 4.73 -1.96 -5.91
CA LEU A 71 4.34 -1.98 -7.31
C LEU A 71 3.25 -0.94 -7.59
N LYS A 72 3.68 0.22 -8.07
CA LYS A 72 2.84 1.30 -8.59
C LYS A 72 3.38 1.77 -9.94
N LEU A 73 2.66 2.65 -10.63
CA LEU A 73 2.95 2.97 -12.05
C LEU A 73 4.34 3.57 -12.29
N ASP A 74 4.94 4.24 -11.30
CA ASP A 74 6.29 4.83 -11.40
C ASP A 74 7.41 3.77 -11.44
N ASN A 75 7.17 2.60 -10.86
CA ASN A 75 8.10 1.46 -10.84
C ASN A 75 7.90 0.50 -12.03
N MET A 76 7.12 0.92 -13.05
CA MET A 76 6.87 0.14 -14.25
C MET A 76 7.41 0.85 -15.50
N LEU A 77 8.35 0.21 -16.17
CA LEU A 77 8.83 0.63 -17.48
C LEU A 77 7.93 0.04 -18.55
N ILE A 78 7.44 0.89 -19.44
CA ILE A 78 6.55 0.51 -20.54
C ILE A 78 7.23 0.69 -21.89
N ASP A 79 6.85 -0.12 -22.86
CA ASP A 79 7.18 0.09 -24.27
C ASP A 79 6.44 1.33 -24.81
N GLN A 80 7.13 2.23 -25.50
CA GLN A 80 6.55 3.53 -25.90
C GLN A 80 5.57 3.42 -27.07
N GLU A 81 5.66 2.38 -27.89
CA GLU A 81 4.79 2.20 -29.06
C GLU A 81 3.53 1.42 -28.69
N THR A 82 3.68 0.36 -27.92
CA THR A 82 2.60 -0.57 -27.56
C THR A 82 1.97 -0.28 -26.19
N LEU A 83 2.62 0.55 -25.36
CA LEU A 83 2.28 0.80 -23.95
C LEU A 83 2.25 -0.47 -23.09
N SER A 84 2.86 -1.56 -23.57
CA SER A 84 2.93 -2.81 -22.83
C SER A 84 3.98 -2.73 -21.71
N PRO A 85 3.74 -3.37 -20.55
CA PRO A 85 4.73 -3.40 -19.47
C PRO A 85 5.95 -4.21 -19.89
N ASN A 86 7.13 -3.59 -19.86
CA ASN A 86 8.40 -4.19 -20.27
C ASN A 86 9.24 -4.63 -19.06
N ALA A 87 9.31 -3.82 -18.01
CA ALA A 87 10.07 -4.15 -16.80
C ALA A 87 9.44 -3.54 -15.53
N ILE A 88 9.73 -4.17 -14.40
CA ILE A 88 9.44 -3.65 -13.06
C ILE A 88 10.79 -3.40 -12.37
N ILE A 89 10.94 -2.25 -11.73
CA ILE A 89 12.19 -1.81 -11.06
C ILE A 89 11.95 -1.56 -9.57
N ASP A 90 13.03 -1.34 -8.81
CA ASP A 90 13.00 -1.06 -7.36
C ASP A 90 12.50 -2.24 -6.50
N TRP A 91 13.22 -3.36 -6.60
CA TRP A 91 12.93 -4.61 -5.88
C TRP A 91 13.49 -4.66 -4.45
N ASP A 92 13.96 -3.55 -3.89
CA ASP A 92 14.65 -3.53 -2.58
C ASP A 92 13.75 -3.98 -1.42
N MET A 93 12.44 -3.86 -1.59
CA MET A 93 11.43 -4.29 -0.63
C MET A 93 10.86 -5.69 -0.90
N ALA A 94 11.32 -6.36 -1.95
CA ALA A 94 10.73 -7.60 -2.42
C ALA A 94 10.80 -8.72 -1.38
N THR A 95 9.73 -9.51 -1.32
CA THR A 95 9.59 -10.61 -0.35
C THR A 95 8.62 -11.66 -0.87
N ARG A 96 8.28 -12.63 -0.04
CA ARG A 96 7.16 -13.56 -0.27
C ARG A 96 6.03 -13.29 0.71
N GLY A 97 4.79 -13.53 0.28
CA GLY A 97 3.61 -13.50 1.16
C GLY A 97 2.28 -13.40 0.43
N CYS A 98 1.26 -12.87 1.10
CA CYS A 98 -0.08 -12.73 0.55
C CYS A 98 -0.10 -11.77 -0.66
N PRO A 99 -0.48 -12.23 -1.87
CA PRO A 99 -0.49 -11.39 -3.08
C PRO A 99 -1.48 -10.23 -3.02
N LEU A 100 -2.51 -10.35 -2.18
CA LEU A 100 -3.50 -9.28 -1.97
C LEU A 100 -2.90 -8.05 -1.29
N PHE A 101 -1.74 -8.19 -0.62
CA PHE A 101 -1.07 -7.04 -0.02
C PHE A 101 -0.40 -6.15 -1.07
N ASP A 102 0.18 -6.72 -2.12
CA ASP A 102 0.70 -5.95 -3.27
C ASP A 102 -0.42 -5.19 -4.00
N LEU A 103 -1.58 -5.83 -4.17
CA LEU A 103 -2.77 -5.17 -4.72
C LEU A 103 -3.22 -4.01 -3.81
N ALA A 104 -3.26 -4.23 -2.50
CA ALA A 104 -3.64 -3.19 -1.56
C ALA A 104 -2.66 -2.01 -1.53
N ILE A 105 -1.36 -2.26 -1.72
CA ILE A 105 -0.35 -1.21 -1.88
C ILE A 105 -0.66 -0.38 -3.14
N LEU A 106 -0.90 -1.01 -4.29
CA LEU A 106 -1.32 -0.27 -5.50
C LEU A 106 -2.58 0.58 -5.25
N VAL A 107 -3.60 -0.01 -4.63
CA VAL A 107 -4.87 0.67 -4.31
C VAL A 107 -4.69 1.82 -3.31
N SER A 108 -3.70 1.75 -2.41
CA SER A 108 -3.41 2.83 -1.46
C SER A 108 -2.91 4.13 -2.13
N TYR A 109 -2.42 4.04 -3.37
CA TYR A 109 -2.05 5.19 -4.19
C TYR A 109 -3.14 5.57 -5.21
N TRP A 110 -4.24 4.82 -5.27
CA TRP A 110 -5.27 4.96 -6.30
C TRP A 110 -6.40 5.89 -5.85
N MET A 111 -6.21 7.18 -6.05
CA MET A 111 -7.16 8.21 -5.65
C MET A 111 -8.27 8.38 -6.69
N GLU A 112 -9.48 8.65 -6.20
CA GLU A 112 -10.67 8.97 -6.98
C GLU A 112 -11.07 10.45 -6.81
N PRO A 113 -11.81 11.04 -7.77
CA PRO A 113 -12.20 12.46 -7.71
C PRO A 113 -13.02 12.86 -6.47
N ASP A 114 -13.76 11.92 -5.90
CA ASP A 114 -14.63 12.07 -4.73
C ASP A 114 -13.95 11.76 -3.39
N ASP A 115 -12.71 11.25 -3.40
CA ASP A 115 -11.92 11.09 -2.17
C ASP A 115 -11.69 12.44 -1.48
N PRO A 116 -11.50 12.50 -0.14
CA PRO A 116 -11.17 13.74 0.56
C PRO A 116 -9.98 14.48 -0.07
N ALA A 117 -10.01 15.82 -0.07
CA ALA A 117 -8.99 16.61 -0.73
C ALA A 117 -7.55 16.31 -0.26
N GLY A 118 -7.35 16.10 1.05
CA GLY A 118 -6.05 15.73 1.61
C GLY A 118 -5.58 14.32 1.21
N VAL A 119 -6.50 13.40 0.93
CA VAL A 119 -6.17 12.07 0.40
C VAL A 119 -5.74 12.19 -1.07
N ARG A 120 -6.48 12.96 -1.88
CA ARG A 120 -6.12 13.21 -3.28
C ARG A 120 -4.76 13.90 -3.43
N ALA A 121 -4.32 14.65 -2.41
CA ALA A 121 -3.03 15.31 -2.41
C ALA A 121 -1.81 14.36 -2.37
N VAL A 122 -2.00 13.05 -2.11
CA VAL A 122 -0.95 12.04 -2.32
C VAL A 122 -0.41 12.10 -3.75
N ASN A 123 -1.31 12.18 -4.74
CA ASN A 123 -1.05 12.47 -6.15
C ASN A 123 0.21 11.81 -6.77
N GLN A 124 0.56 10.58 -6.36
CA GLN A 124 1.70 9.84 -6.89
C GLN A 124 1.38 9.10 -8.20
N MET A 125 0.08 8.92 -8.51
CA MET A 125 -0.39 8.31 -9.75
C MET A 125 -1.49 9.18 -10.36
N PRO A 126 -1.61 9.21 -11.70
CA PRO A 126 -2.59 10.04 -12.40
C PRO A 126 -4.03 9.45 -12.35
N THR A 127 -4.41 8.76 -11.28
CA THR A 127 -5.66 7.97 -11.21
C THR A 127 -6.92 8.82 -11.16
N THR A 128 -6.81 10.11 -10.85
CA THR A 128 -7.91 11.08 -10.94
C THR A 128 -8.07 11.67 -12.34
N ALA A 129 -7.16 11.37 -13.28
CA ALA A 129 -7.24 11.84 -14.65
C ALA A 129 -8.36 11.12 -15.42
N GLN A 130 -8.93 11.81 -16.40
CA GLN A 130 -9.95 11.25 -17.27
C GLN A 130 -9.42 9.99 -17.98
N GLY A 131 -10.22 8.92 -17.94
CA GLY A 131 -9.90 7.65 -18.59
C GLY A 131 -9.28 6.60 -17.66
N PHE A 132 -8.90 6.95 -16.43
CA PHE A 132 -8.54 5.97 -15.41
C PHE A 132 -9.80 5.31 -14.81
N GLY A 133 -9.69 4.01 -14.53
CA GLY A 133 -10.73 3.26 -13.82
C GLY A 133 -10.78 3.61 -12.34
N LYS A 134 -11.88 3.25 -11.69
CA LYS A 134 -12.06 3.32 -10.24
C LYS A 134 -11.22 2.26 -9.53
N ARG A 135 -11.03 2.40 -8.22
CA ARG A 135 -10.41 1.37 -7.36
C ARG A 135 -11.09 0.01 -7.54
N ALA A 136 -12.41 0.00 -7.58
CA ALA A 136 -13.21 -1.20 -7.82
C ALA A 136 -12.83 -1.89 -9.16
N ASP A 137 -12.69 -1.12 -10.25
CA ASP A 137 -12.36 -1.67 -11.57
C ASP A 137 -10.98 -2.37 -11.58
N VAL A 138 -10.00 -1.81 -10.87
CA VAL A 138 -8.66 -2.39 -10.76
C VAL A 138 -8.66 -3.66 -9.92
N ILE A 139 -9.39 -3.64 -8.81
CA ILE A 139 -9.56 -4.78 -7.91
C ILE A 139 -10.23 -5.94 -8.67
N ASP A 140 -11.33 -5.66 -9.36
CA ASP A 140 -12.07 -6.64 -10.15
C ASP A 140 -11.22 -7.19 -11.29
N SER A 141 -10.49 -6.32 -11.98
CA SER A 141 -9.54 -6.72 -13.03
C SER A 141 -8.46 -7.65 -12.49
N TYR A 142 -7.94 -7.39 -11.29
CA TYR A 142 -6.96 -8.26 -10.65
C TYR A 142 -7.56 -9.64 -10.33
N PHE A 143 -8.73 -9.70 -9.69
CA PHE A 143 -9.35 -10.98 -9.33
C PHE A 143 -9.69 -11.81 -10.56
N ALA A 144 -10.29 -11.18 -11.58
CA ALA A 144 -10.58 -11.82 -12.86
C ALA A 144 -9.32 -12.35 -13.54
N ALA A 145 -8.27 -11.51 -13.65
CA ALA A 145 -7.02 -11.90 -14.28
C ALA A 145 -6.26 -12.96 -13.47
N ALA A 146 -6.41 -12.99 -12.14
CA ALA A 146 -5.82 -14.00 -11.25
C ALA A 146 -6.57 -15.35 -11.32
N GLY A 147 -7.84 -15.36 -11.77
CA GLY A 147 -8.70 -16.53 -11.70
C GLY A 147 -9.16 -16.83 -10.27
N MET A 148 -9.24 -15.80 -9.43
CA MET A 148 -9.64 -15.91 -8.02
C MET A 148 -11.02 -15.28 -7.82
N PRO A 149 -11.89 -15.85 -6.97
CA PRO A 149 -13.13 -15.18 -6.59
C PRO A 149 -12.80 -13.88 -5.84
N PRO A 150 -13.63 -12.82 -5.99
CA PRO A 150 -13.50 -11.60 -5.19
C PRO A 150 -13.47 -11.89 -3.69
N ARG A 151 -12.64 -11.14 -2.96
CA ARG A 151 -12.47 -11.25 -1.51
C ARG A 151 -12.45 -9.87 -0.86
N PRO A 152 -12.86 -9.73 0.41
CA PRO A 152 -12.72 -8.48 1.14
C PRO A 152 -11.25 -8.02 1.20
N LEU A 153 -11.03 -6.74 0.90
CA LEU A 153 -9.70 -6.12 0.89
C LEU A 153 -9.56 -4.95 1.87
N HIS A 154 -10.62 -4.55 2.58
CA HIS A 154 -10.61 -3.40 3.50
C HIS A 154 -9.47 -3.48 4.52
N TRP A 155 -9.20 -4.66 5.12
CA TRP A 155 -8.05 -4.84 6.02
C TRP A 155 -6.70 -4.58 5.33
N HIS A 156 -6.51 -5.16 4.14
CA HIS A 156 -5.26 -5.04 3.40
C HIS A 156 -5.00 -3.59 2.99
N VAL A 157 -6.04 -2.91 2.49
CA VAL A 157 -5.96 -1.50 2.05
C VAL A 157 -5.76 -0.58 3.24
N ALA A 158 -6.46 -0.78 4.35
CA ALA A 158 -6.24 -0.02 5.59
C ALA A 158 -4.81 -0.18 6.12
N CYS A 159 -4.28 -1.40 6.15
CA CYS A 159 -2.89 -1.64 6.54
C CYS A 159 -1.89 -1.01 5.54
N ALA A 160 -2.19 -1.00 4.25
CA ALA A 160 -1.36 -0.34 3.22
C ALA A 160 -1.39 1.19 3.34
N ARG A 161 -2.56 1.78 3.65
CA ARG A 161 -2.72 3.22 3.92
C ARG A 161 -2.03 3.64 5.22
N LEU A 162 -2.10 2.83 6.29
CA LEU A 162 -1.29 3.02 7.50
C LEU A 162 0.21 3.06 7.16
N ARG A 163 0.68 2.08 6.37
CA ARG A 163 2.06 2.05 5.87
C ARG A 163 2.42 3.34 5.14
N LEU A 164 1.59 3.75 4.18
CA LEU A 164 1.80 4.95 3.36
C LEU A 164 1.94 6.20 4.23
N ALA A 165 0.95 6.45 5.08
CA ALA A 165 0.91 7.62 5.94
C ALA A 165 2.09 7.67 6.91
N VAL A 166 2.42 6.54 7.56
CA VAL A 166 3.56 6.49 8.48
C VAL A 166 4.88 6.71 7.73
N ALA A 167 5.05 6.16 6.52
CA ALA A 167 6.25 6.40 5.72
C ALA A 167 6.40 7.88 5.34
N TRP A 168 5.31 8.54 4.95
CA TRP A 168 5.30 9.98 4.66
C TRP A 168 5.61 10.80 5.90
N MET A 169 5.04 10.43 7.04
CA MET A 169 5.34 11.06 8.31
C MET A 169 6.81 10.90 8.72
N GLN A 170 7.44 9.76 8.41
CA GLN A 170 8.89 9.58 8.62
C GLN A 170 9.72 10.54 7.77
N LEU A 171 9.34 10.76 6.51
CA LEU A 171 10.00 11.73 5.63
C LEU A 171 9.81 13.16 6.15
N TYR A 172 8.60 13.50 6.60
CA TYR A 172 8.31 14.77 7.24
C TYR A 172 9.20 15.02 8.47
N ARG A 173 9.30 14.04 9.39
CA ARG A 173 10.16 14.16 10.58
C ARG A 173 11.64 14.35 10.23
N LYS A 174 12.14 13.64 9.20
CA LYS A 174 13.52 13.83 8.70
C LYS A 174 13.73 15.21 8.08
N TRP A 175 12.72 15.75 7.40
CA TRP A 175 12.77 17.09 6.85
C TRP A 175 12.76 18.15 7.97
N GLN A 176 11.93 17.98 8.99
CA GLN A 176 11.89 18.85 10.17
C GLN A 176 13.22 18.85 10.95
N SER A 177 13.91 17.71 11.04
CA SER A 177 15.21 17.60 11.72
C SER A 177 16.39 18.12 10.89
N GLY A 178 16.19 18.34 9.58
CA GLY A 178 17.25 18.72 8.64
C GLY A 178 18.04 17.53 8.07
N ASP A 179 17.68 16.29 8.40
CA ASP A 179 18.28 15.06 7.84
C ASP A 179 17.86 14.80 6.38
N LEU A 180 16.79 15.46 5.92
CA LEU A 180 16.30 15.43 4.55
C LEU A 180 16.13 16.86 4.03
N ILE A 181 16.78 17.18 2.91
CA ILE A 181 16.77 18.52 2.31
C ILE A 181 16.00 18.46 0.99
N GLY A 182 15.05 19.38 0.82
CA GLY A 182 14.30 19.55 -0.43
C GLY A 182 12.95 20.24 -0.21
N PRO A 183 12.32 20.72 -1.29
CA PRO A 183 10.95 21.22 -1.23
C PRO A 183 9.95 20.05 -1.18
N GLY A 184 8.70 20.35 -0.84
CA GLY A 184 7.57 19.41 -1.02
C GLY A 184 7.24 18.52 0.17
N TYR A 185 7.95 18.62 1.29
CA TYR A 185 7.67 17.83 2.50
C TYR A 185 6.72 18.53 3.48
N ALA A 186 6.49 19.84 3.34
CA ALA A 186 5.76 20.64 4.33
C ALA A 186 4.34 20.12 4.61
N ASP A 187 3.67 19.62 3.57
CA ASP A 187 2.28 19.15 3.66
C ASP A 187 2.18 17.65 4.01
N PHE A 188 3.30 16.94 4.19
CA PHE A 188 3.28 15.48 4.38
C PHE A 188 2.57 15.04 5.66
N GLU A 189 2.63 15.84 6.74
CA GLU A 189 1.88 15.55 7.96
C GLU A 189 0.36 15.62 7.71
N ASP A 190 -0.12 16.70 7.09
CA ASP A 190 -1.54 16.89 6.77
C ASP A 190 -2.06 15.81 5.81
N ILE A 191 -1.26 15.43 4.81
CA ILE A 191 -1.60 14.35 3.87
C ILE A 191 -1.63 13.01 4.61
N ALA A 192 -0.62 12.71 5.44
CA ALA A 192 -0.57 11.46 6.19
C ALA A 192 -1.79 11.32 7.12
N MET A 193 -2.15 12.39 7.85
CA MET A 193 -3.32 12.40 8.72
C MET A 193 -4.62 12.22 7.93
N SER A 194 -4.76 12.90 6.79
CA SER A 194 -5.93 12.73 5.91
C SER A 194 -6.09 11.29 5.41
N VAL A 195 -4.98 10.63 5.06
CA VAL A 195 -4.98 9.22 4.65
C VAL A 195 -5.37 8.29 5.80
N LEU A 196 -4.92 8.57 7.03
CA LEU A 196 -5.24 7.77 8.21
C LEU A 196 -6.70 7.90 8.65
N ASP A 197 -7.23 9.12 8.63
CA ASP A 197 -8.64 9.38 8.93
C ASP A 197 -9.53 8.68 7.89
N TRP A 198 -9.18 8.78 6.60
CA TRP A 198 -9.93 8.12 5.55
C TRP A 198 -9.86 6.58 5.63
N ALA A 199 -8.67 6.04 5.88
CA ALA A 199 -8.49 4.60 6.11
C ALA A 199 -9.34 4.11 7.29
N THR A 200 -9.47 4.92 8.35
CA THR A 200 -10.28 4.60 9.54
C THR A 200 -11.77 4.55 9.22
N THR A 201 -12.28 5.53 8.48
CA THR A 201 -13.68 5.57 8.02
C THR A 201 -13.99 4.35 7.17
N GLN A 202 -13.20 4.11 6.12
CA GLN A 202 -13.45 3.02 5.18
C GLN A 202 -13.32 1.65 5.83
N PHE A 203 -12.32 1.45 6.71
CA PHE A 203 -12.20 0.21 7.45
C PHE A 203 -13.42 -0.05 8.35
N THR A 204 -13.96 0.98 9.00
CA THR A 204 -15.14 0.86 9.86
C THR A 204 -16.41 0.53 9.08
N GLU A 205 -16.53 1.06 7.86
CA GLU A 205 -17.67 0.83 6.97
C GLU A 205 -17.52 -0.47 6.15
N GLY A 206 -16.35 -1.11 6.17
CA GLY A 206 -16.04 -2.28 5.35
C GLY A 206 -15.85 -1.93 3.86
N GLU A 207 -15.62 -0.66 3.56
CA GLU A 207 -15.44 -0.10 2.22
C GLU A 207 -13.95 0.06 1.89
N ILE A 208 -13.64 0.42 0.65
CA ILE A 208 -12.26 0.55 0.14
C ILE A 208 -12.08 1.86 -0.55
#